data_AF-A0A7Z2ZTP4-F1
#
_entry.id   AF-A0A7Z2ZTP4-F1
#
_cell.length_a   1.000
_cell.length_b   1.000
_cell.length_c   1.000
_cell.angle_alpha   90.00
_cell.angle_beta   90.00
_cell.angle_gamma   90.00
#
_symmetry.space_group_name_H-M   'P 1'
#
loop_
_entity.id
_entity.type
_entity.pdbx_description
1 polymer ?
#
loop_
_entity_poly.entity_id
_entity_poly.type
_entity_poly.pdbx_seq_one_letter_code
_entity_poly.pdbx_strand_id
1 'polypeptide(L)' 'MSRTPNDDRSDSLNPNSDAHSASQDNRSDQLNPNNERYQGSDKSDEEDKSD' A
#
# COMPACT_ATOMS: atom_id res chain seq x y z
N MET A 1 -18.30 -16.65 -16.60
CA MET A 1 -18.70 -15.26 -16.35
C MET A 1 -17.46 -14.49 -15.96
N SER A 2 -17.13 -13.43 -16.68
CA SER A 2 -15.96 -12.59 -16.37
C SER A 2 -16.31 -11.63 -15.25
N ARG A 3 -15.34 -11.33 -14.38
CA ARG A 3 -15.50 -10.27 -13.37
C ARG A 3 -15.79 -8.95 -14.07
N THR A 4 -16.76 -8.23 -13.53
CA THR A 4 -17.13 -6.90 -13.98
C THR A 4 -16.33 -5.86 -13.20
N PRO A 5 -16.13 -4.65 -13.73
CA PRO A 5 -15.54 -3.56 -12.96
C PRO A 5 -16.31 -3.23 -11.68
N ASN A 6 -17.59 -3.61 -11.61
CA ASN A 6 -18.39 -3.44 -10.40
C ASN A 6 -18.03 -4.48 -9.33
N ASP A 7 -17.63 -5.69 -9.73
CA ASP A 7 -17.19 -6.73 -8.80
C ASP A 7 -15.89 -6.29 -8.12
N ASP A 8 -14.91 -5.78 -8.88
CA ASP A 8 -13.63 -5.29 -8.33
C ASP A 8 -13.82 -4.09 -7.39
N ARG A 9 -14.74 -3.17 -7.73
CA ARG A 9 -15.09 -2.05 -6.82
C ARG A 9 -15.82 -2.54 -5.58
N SER A 10 -16.71 -3.52 -5.73
CA SER A 10 -17.45 -4.07 -4.60
C SER A 10 -16.49 -4.78 -3.65
N ASP A 11 -15.57 -5.59 -4.17
CA ASP A 11 -14.57 -6.31 -3.38
C ASP A 11 -13.66 -5.35 -2.59
N SER A 12 -13.33 -4.19 -3.18
CA SER A 12 -12.45 -3.19 -2.57
C SER A 12 -13.14 -2.21 -1.63
N LEU A 13 -14.46 -2.04 -1.71
CA LEU A 13 -15.22 -1.10 -0.87
C LEU A 13 -16.19 -1.78 0.10
N ASN A 14 -16.41 -3.08 -0.04
CA ASN A 14 -17.25 -3.85 0.88
C ASN A 14 -16.45 -4.23 2.13
N PRO A 15 -16.81 -3.74 3.33
CA PRO A 15 -16.07 -4.03 4.55
C PRO A 15 -16.10 -5.51 4.97
N ASN A 16 -17.06 -6.30 4.47
CA ASN A 16 -17.13 -7.74 4.71
C ASN A 16 -16.38 -8.57 3.64
N SER A 17 -15.71 -7.92 2.69
CA SER A 17 -14.87 -8.59 1.68
C SER A 17 -13.43 -8.73 2.17
N ASP A 18 -12.81 -9.87 1.88
CA ASP A 18 -11.40 -10.14 2.22
C ASP A 18 -10.44 -9.14 1.54
N ALA A 19 -10.76 -8.70 0.33
CA ALA A 19 -9.94 -7.74 -0.40
C ALA A 19 -9.91 -6.35 0.26
N HIS A 20 -11.02 -5.91 0.86
CA HIS A 20 -11.06 -4.67 1.63
C HIS A 20 -10.19 -4.78 2.89
N SER A 21 -10.31 -5.89 3.63
CA SER A 21 -9.50 -6.14 4.83
C SER A 21 -8.00 -6.15 4.51
N ALA A 22 -7.58 -6.92 3.51
CA ALA A 22 -6.17 -6.96 3.08
C ALA A 22 -5.66 -5.58 2.60
N SER A 23 -6.53 -4.78 1.98
CA SER A 23 -6.16 -3.41 1.56
C SER A 23 -5.92 -2.50 2.76
N GLN A 24 -6.68 -2.64 3.85
CA GLN A 24 -6.46 -1.87 5.08
C GLN A 24 -5.18 -2.27 5.80
N ASP A 25 -4.87 -3.57 5.85
CA ASP A 25 -3.62 -4.07 6.44
C ASP A 25 -2.41 -3.54 5.66
N ASN A 26 -2.41 -3.71 4.33
CA ASN A 26 -1.36 -3.18 3.46
C ASN A 26 -1.20 -1.66 3.62
N ARG A 27 -2.31 -0.92 3.71
CA ARG A 27 -2.28 0.53 3.91
C ARG A 27 -1.71 0.90 5.28
N SER A 28 -2.00 0.12 6.31
CA SER A 28 -1.47 0.35 7.65
C SER A 28 0.03 0.10 7.68
N ASP A 29 0.51 -0.99 7.06
CA ASP A 29 1.94 -1.28 6.93
C ASP A 29 2.66 -0.18 6.13
N GLN A 30 2.06 0.28 5.03
CA GLN A 30 2.61 1.37 4.21
C GLN A 30 2.65 2.71 4.91
N LEU A 31 1.85 2.95 5.94
CA LEU A 31 1.80 4.23 6.65
C LEU A 31 2.34 4.12 8.08
N ASN A 32 2.90 2.98 8.44
CA ASN A 32 3.48 2.76 9.75
C ASN A 32 4.90 3.35 9.81
N PRO A 33 5.15 4.42 10.59
CA PRO A 33 6.48 5.03 10.70
C PRO A 33 7.54 4.11 11.30
N ASN A 34 7.12 3.07 12.01
CA ASN A 34 8.02 2.05 12.55
C ASN A 34 8.31 0.92 11.54
N ASN A 35 7.67 0.92 10.36
CA ASN A 35 7.99 -0.02 9.30
C ASN A 35 9.26 0.43 8.58
N GLU A 36 10.27 -0.44 8.52
CA GLU A 36 11.54 -0.19 7.84
C GLU A 36 11.36 0.25 6.38
N ARG A 37 10.34 -0.27 5.69
CA ARG A 37 10.04 0.11 4.30
C ARG A 37 9.43 1.51 4.19
N TYR A 38 8.72 1.96 5.21
CA TYR A 38 8.16 3.31 5.25
C TYR A 38 9.23 4.36 5.42
N GLN A 39 10.26 4.05 6.23
CA GLN A 39 11.38 4.96 6.47
C GLN A 39 12.20 5.24 5.21
N GLY A 40 12.02 4.45 4.14
CA GLY A 40 12.77 4.61 2.90
C GLY A 40 14.28 4.50 3.15
N SER A 41 15.06 4.58 2.08
CA SER A 41 16.51 4.77 2.19
C SER A 41 16.83 6.23 2.57
N ASP A 42 16.31 6.73 3.69
CA ASP A 42 16.56 8.09 4.23
C ASP A 42 18.00 8.30 4.73
N LYS A 43 18.96 7.46 4.32
CA LYS A 43 20.39 7.58 4.67
C LYS A 43 21.36 7.26 3.52
N SER A 44 21.04 7.57 2.26
CA SER A 44 22.04 7.33 1.19
C SER A 44 21.94 8.15 -0.09
N ASP A 45 20.99 9.06 -0.27
CA ASP A 45 20.87 9.85 -1.52
C ASP A 45 21.41 11.29 -1.40
N GLU A 46 22.28 11.55 -0.42
CA GLU A 46 22.88 12.88 -0.16
C GLU A 46 24.40 12.93 -0.44
N GLU A 47 24.95 11.94 -1.17
CA GLU A 47 26.37 11.89 -1.59
C GLU A 47 26.60 11.84 -3.12
N ASP A 48 25.58 12.04 -3.97
CA ASP A 48 25.73 11.97 -5.44
C ASP A 48 25.24 13.24 -6.19
N LYS A 49 25.48 14.42 -5.60
CA LYS A 49 25.37 15.70 -6.31
C LYS A 49 26.56 16.59 -5.95
N SER A 50 27.72 16.26 -6.50
CA SER A 50 28.90 17.12 -6.50
C SER A 50 29.57 17.00 -7.87
N ASP A 51 29.07 17.79 -8.83
CA ASP A 51 29.78 18.15 -10.07
C ASP A 51 29.78 19.68 -10.16
#